data_AF-A0A6L7Z6A2-F1
#
_entry.id   AF-A0A6L7Z6A2-F1
#
_cell.length_a   1.000
_cell.length_b   1.000
_cell.length_c   1.000
_cell.angle_alpha   90.00
_cell.angle_beta   90.00
_cell.angle_gamma   90.00
#
_symmetry.space_group_name_H-M   'P 1'
#
loop_
_entity.id
_entity.type
_entity.pdbx_description
1 polymer ?
#
loop_
_entity_poly.entity_id
_entity_poly.type
_entity_poly.pdbx_seq_one_letter_code
_entity_poly.pdbx_strand_id
1 'polypeptide(L)' 'MTAKDDANTGDERVTLTVRASGGGYDGRSADVVVNVGDDDGSGWDVEDEAGALRLLQGP' A
#
# COMPACT_ATOMS: atom_id res chain seq x y z
N MET A 1 15.75 -0.14 6.36
CA MET A 1 14.41 -0.39 6.94
C MET A 1 13.42 -0.14 5.83
N THR A 2 12.66 -1.15 5.44
CA THR A 2 11.58 -1.06 4.45
C THR A 2 10.28 -1.40 5.16
N ALA A 3 9.15 -0.89 4.66
CA ALA A 3 7.85 -1.39 5.08
C ALA A 3 7.82 -2.91 4.85
N LYS A 4 7.20 -3.64 5.77
CA LYS A 4 7.04 -5.09 5.65
C LYS A 4 5.70 -5.32 5.00
N ASP A 5 5.73 -6.08 3.92
CA ASP A 5 4.58 -6.64 3.25
C ASP A 5 3.68 -7.41 4.24
N ASP A 6 2.38 -7.13 4.20
CA ASP A 6 1.35 -7.75 5.04
C ASP A 6 0.10 -8.09 4.20
N ALA A 7 -0.88 -8.78 4.77
CA ALA A 7 -2.00 -9.31 3.98
C ALA A 7 -3.08 -8.26 3.61
N ASN A 8 -2.89 -7.00 4.00
CA ASN A 8 -3.78 -5.90 3.66
C ASN A 8 -3.42 -5.36 2.26
N THR A 9 -4.40 -5.34 1.36
CA THR A 9 -4.22 -4.92 -0.04
C THR A 9 -4.54 -3.43 -0.29
N GLY A 10 -4.63 -2.65 0.78
CA GLY A 10 -4.98 -1.24 0.73
C GLY A 10 -3.76 -0.33 0.74
N ASP A 11 -3.79 0.75 -0.04
CA ASP A 11 -2.81 1.83 0.17
C ASP A 11 -3.05 2.53 1.52
N GLU A 12 -1.98 2.77 2.29
CA GLU A 12 -2.05 3.54 3.52
C GLU A 12 -1.45 4.94 3.42
N ARG A 13 -2.03 5.85 4.20
CA ARG A 13 -1.55 7.21 4.34
C ARG A 13 -1.46 7.63 5.80
N VAL A 14 -0.29 8.15 6.17
CA VAL A 14 -0.04 8.75 7.49
C VAL A 14 0.44 10.19 7.29
N THR A 15 -0.05 11.10 8.14
CA THR A 15 0.42 12.48 8.20
C THR A 15 1.13 12.71 9.52
N LEU A 16 2.39 13.16 9.44
CA LEU A 16 3.17 13.60 10.58
C LEU A 16 3.23 15.12 10.60
N THR A 17 2.62 15.75 11.59
CA THR A 17 2.71 17.20 11.79
C THR A 17 3.91 17.54 12.66
N VAL A 18 4.87 18.26 12.10
CA VAL A 18 6.03 18.81 12.81
C VAL A 18 5.71 20.21 13.29
N ARG A 19 5.98 20.52 14.56
CA ARG A 19 5.87 21.85 15.15
C ARG A 19 7.23 22.29 15.65
N ALA A 20 7.67 23.48 15.25
CA ALA A 20 8.93 24.05 15.66
C ALA A 20 8.71 25.25 16.59
N SER A 21 9.70 25.50 17.45
CA SER A 21 9.79 26.68 18.31
C SER A 21 11.25 27.06 18.52
N GLY A 22 11.48 28.33 18.86
CA GLY A 22 12.81 28.91 19.03
C GLY A 22 13.52 29.21 17.71
N GLY A 23 14.63 29.95 17.78
CA GLY A 23 15.48 30.27 16.61
C GLY A 23 14.75 31.02 15.48
N GLY A 24 13.60 31.65 15.75
CA GLY A 24 12.76 32.30 14.75
C GLY A 24 11.67 31.42 14.11
N TYR A 25 11.51 30.17 14.56
CA TYR A 25 10.51 29.23 14.03
C TYR A 25 9.25 29.12 14.90
N ASP A 26 9.05 30.04 15.85
CA ASP A 26 7.86 30.04 16.69
C ASP A 26 6.58 30.08 15.85
N GLY A 27 5.65 29.17 16.17
CA GLY A 27 4.38 29.03 15.46
C GLY A 27 4.49 28.39 14.08
N ARG A 28 5.66 27.90 13.66
CA ARG A 28 5.81 27.19 12.38
C ARG A 28 5.47 25.71 12.55
N SER A 29 4.71 25.21 11.59
CA SER A 29 4.43 23.80 11.43
C SER A 29 4.51 23.38 9.98
N ALA A 30 4.81 22.11 9.76
CA ALA A 30 4.80 21.48 8.45
C ALA A 30 4.27 20.06 8.56
N ASP A 31 3.54 19.62 7.54
CA ASP A 31 3.08 18.25 7.44
C ASP A 31 4.02 17.45 6.55
N VAL A 32 4.42 16.29 7.05
CA VAL A 32 5.12 15.27 6.26
C VAL A 32 4.10 14.18 5.97
N VAL A 33 3.80 14.00 4.69
CA VAL A 33 2.88 12.96 4.23
C VAL A 33 3.69 11.73 3.84
N VAL A 34 3.36 10.60 4.45
CA VAL A 34 3.91 9.29 4.11
C VAL A 34 2.79 8.48 3.45
N ASN A 35 3.07 7.99 2.25
CA ASN A 35 2.21 7.03 1.55
C ASN A 35 2.94 5.70 1.52
N VAL A 36 2.24 4.63 1.87
CA VAL A 36 2.67 3.25 1.71
C VAL A 36 1.77 2.67 0.64
N GLY A 37 2.35 2.35 -0.52
CA GLY A 37 1.63 1.70 -1.60
C GLY A 37 1.73 0.20 -1.45
N ASP A 38 0.64 -0.48 -1.76
CA ASP A 38 0.59 -1.94 -1.79
C ASP A 38 0.84 -2.45 -3.21
N ASP A 39 1.64 -3.51 -3.36
CA ASP A 39 1.97 -4.11 -4.66
C ASP A 39 1.32 -5.47 -4.91
N ASP A 40 0.46 -5.95 -4.01
CA ASP A 40 -0.34 -7.15 -4.22
C ASP A 40 -1.51 -6.85 -5.18
N GLY A 41 -1.52 -7.53 -6.32
CA GLY A 41 -2.70 -7.58 -7.18
C GLY A 41 -3.84 -8.30 -6.48
N SER A 42 -5.10 -7.94 -6.76
CA SER A 42 -6.27 -8.69 -6.28
C SER A 42 -6.12 -10.16 -6.71
N GLY A 43 -5.68 -11.03 -5.79
CA GLY A 43 -5.17 -12.37 -6.09
C GLY A 43 -6.12 -13.24 -6.92
N TRP A 44 -6.03 -13.08 -8.24
CA TRP A 44 -6.59 -13.91 -9.29
C TRP A 44 -5.67 -13.79 -10.52
N ASP A 45 -4.38 -13.97 -10.31
CA ASP A 45 -3.47 -14.34 -11.38
C ASP A 45 -3.79 -15.79 -11.76
N VAL A 46 -4.84 -15.98 -12.55
CA VAL A 46 -5.01 -17.21 -13.31
C VAL A 46 -4.05 -17.07 -14.48
N GLU A 47 -2.80 -17.50 -14.30
CA GLU A 47 -1.92 -17.72 -15.43
C GLU A 47 -2.51 -18.85 -16.27
N ASP A 48 -3.32 -18.49 -17.28
CA ASP A 48 -3.63 -19.38 -18.39
C ASP A 48 -2.39 -19.49 -19.28
N GLU A 49 -1.37 -20.17 -18.77
CA GLU A 49 -0.33 -20.76 -19.59
C GLU A 49 -0.95 -22.00 -20.25
N ALA A 50 -1.66 -21.77 -21.35
CA ALA A 50 -2.01 -22.78 -22.34
C ALA A 50 -2.27 -24.20 -21.77
N GLY A 51 -3.40 -24.36 -21.09
CA GLY A 51 -4.18 -25.60 -21.17
C GLY A 51 -4.06 -26.62 -20.04
N ALA A 52 -4.85 -26.42 -18.97
CA ALA A 52 -5.62 -27.51 -18.35
C ALA A 52 -6.69 -27.03 -17.34
N LEU A 53 -7.65 -26.21 -17.76
CA LEU A 53 -8.92 -26.08 -17.02
C LEU A 53 -10.07 -26.67 -17.83
N ARG A 54 -10.17 -28.01 -17.79
CA ARG A 54 -11.36 -28.71 -18.30
C ARG A 54 -12.36 -28.87 -17.16
N LEU A 55 -13.20 -27.86 -16.93
CA LEU A 55 -14.45 -28.02 -16.18
C LEU A 55 -15.39 -28.92 -16.99
N LEU A 56 -15.28 -30.24 -16.77
CA LEU A 56 -16.23 -31.19 -17.33
C LEU A 56 -17.55 -31.03 -16.55
N GLN A 57 -18.45 -30.18 -17.04
CA GLN A 57 -19.80 -30.02 -16.51
C GLN A 57 -20.79 -30.85 -17.34
N GLY A 58 -21.13 -32.03 -16.82
CA GLY A 58 -22.41 -32.74 -17.01
C GLY A 58 -22.67 -33.43 -18.35
N PRO A 59 -23.72 -34.28 -18.43
CA PRO A 59 -24.79 -34.50 -17.43
C PRO A 59 -24.44 -35.46 -16.28
#